data_AF-A0A2H1WPH6-F1
#
_entry.id   AF-A0A2H1WPH6-F1
#
_cell.length_a   1.000
_cell.length_b   1.000
_cell.length_c   1.000
_cell.angle_alpha   90.00
_cell.angle_beta   90.00
_cell.angle_gamma   90.00
#
_symmetry.space_group_name_H-M   'P 1'
#
loop_
_entity.id
_entity.type
_entity.pdbx_description
1 polymer ?
#
loop_
_entity_poly.entity_id
_entity_poly.type
_entity_poly.pdbx_seq_one_letter_code
_entity_poly.pdbx_strand_id
1 'polypeptide(L)'
;ERARAAAMGYDDPTCENVEATTVSFHKCLKEILSRVKCPWAAAIAYHQVIRLLDYPSSGPNKERLGIMVASHNEDTVRYAIQLMKEHDIKPEDKVVCFGQLLGMCDHITFPL
;
A
#
# COMPACT_ATOMS: atom_id res chain seq x y z
N GLU A 1 -15.07 16.41 2.21
CA GLU A 1 -14.37 16.39 3.52
C GLU A 1 -14.06 17.77 4.11
N ARG A 2 -13.24 18.63 3.51
CA ARG A 2 -12.90 19.94 4.11
C ARG A 2 -14.11 20.80 4.48
N ALA A 3 -15.07 20.93 3.57
CA ALA A 3 -16.32 21.65 3.83
C ALA A 3 -17.13 21.03 5.00
N ARG A 4 -17.07 19.70 5.15
CA ARG A 4 -17.71 18.96 6.25
C ARG A 4 -17.01 19.25 7.58
N ALA A 5 -15.67 19.26 7.59
CA ALA A 5 -14.86 19.60 8.76
C ALA A 5 -15.16 21.00 9.27
N ALA A 6 -15.21 21.99 8.37
CA ALA A 6 -15.57 23.36 8.68
C ALA A 6 -17.02 23.47 9.24
N ALA A 7 -17.98 22.76 8.65
CA ALA A 7 -19.38 22.80 9.11
C ALA A 7 -19.59 22.14 10.49
N MET A 8 -18.78 21.14 10.83
CA MET A 8 -18.92 20.37 12.07
C MET A 8 -17.92 20.78 13.17
N GLY A 9 -16.99 21.69 12.87
CA GLY A 9 -16.04 22.24 13.85
C GLY A 9 -14.94 21.27 14.31
N TYR A 10 -14.54 20.32 13.46
CA TYR A 10 -13.39 19.44 13.73
C TYR A 10 -12.28 19.65 12.70
N ASP A 11 -11.07 19.20 13.02
CA ASP A 11 -9.89 19.40 12.18
C ASP A 11 -10.03 18.73 10.80
N ASP A 12 -9.51 19.38 9.76
CA ASP A 12 -9.51 18.83 8.41
C ASP A 12 -8.69 17.52 8.35
N PRO A 13 -9.30 16.37 8.02
CA PRO A 13 -8.61 15.09 8.00
C PRO A 13 -7.83 14.87 6.70
N THR A 14 -7.96 15.76 5.72
CA THR A 14 -7.32 15.63 4.42
C THR A 14 -5.92 16.25 4.41
N CYS A 15 -5.05 15.75 3.54
CA CYS A 15 -3.73 16.34 3.33
C CYS A 15 -3.86 17.77 2.79
N GLU A 16 -2.92 18.64 3.15
CA GLU A 16 -2.93 20.08 2.85
C GLU A 16 -3.04 20.39 1.35
N ASN A 17 -2.38 19.60 0.50
CA ASN A 17 -2.39 19.72 -0.96
C ASN A 17 -2.16 18.36 -1.64
N VAL A 18 -2.13 18.37 -2.98
CA VAL A 18 -2.00 17.15 -3.80
C VAL A 18 -0.60 16.54 -3.65
N GLU A 19 0.43 17.36 -3.48
CA GLU A 19 1.81 16.96 -3.29
C GLU A 19 1.97 16.21 -1.95
N ALA A 20 1.42 16.75 -0.87
CA ALA A 20 1.38 16.10 0.45
C ALA A 20 0.60 14.78 0.39
N THR A 21 -0.48 14.73 -0.38
CA THR A 21 -1.23 13.48 -0.63
C THR A 21 -0.36 12.45 -1.33
N THR A 22 0.40 12.86 -2.35
CA THR A 22 1.32 11.99 -3.10
C THR A 22 2.41 11.44 -2.19
N VAL A 23 3.03 12.29 -1.37
CA VAL A 23 4.05 11.88 -0.38
C VAL A 23 3.47 10.88 0.62
N SER A 24 2.28 11.15 1.16
CA SER A 24 1.59 10.24 2.08
C SER A 24 1.28 8.89 1.42
N PHE A 25 0.77 8.91 0.18
CA PHE A 25 0.48 7.72 -0.61
C PHE A 25 1.74 6.88 -0.86
N HIS A 26 2.83 7.51 -1.31
CA HIS A 26 4.11 6.83 -1.58
C HIS A 26 4.72 6.24 -0.30
N LYS A 27 4.62 6.95 0.83
CA LYS A 27 5.06 6.45 2.14
C LYS A 27 4.28 5.20 2.56
N CYS A 28 2.96 5.23 2.42
CA CYS A 28 2.10 4.08 2.73
C CYS A 28 2.42 2.88 1.83
N LEU A 29 2.53 3.12 0.53
CA LEU A 29 2.83 2.08 -0.45
C LEU A 29 4.18 1.40 -0.17
N LYS A 30 5.23 2.19 0.11
CA LYS A 30 6.55 1.68 0.47
C LYS A 30 6.51 0.82 1.72
N GLU A 31 5.83 1.29 2.77
CA GLU A 31 5.71 0.54 4.03
C GLU A 31 4.98 -0.79 3.81
N ILE A 32 3.86 -0.77 3.08
CA ILE A 32 3.08 -1.99 2.79
C ILE A 32 3.91 -2.98 1.98
N LEU A 33 4.52 -2.56 0.86
CA LEU A 33 5.28 -3.46 -0.01
C LEU A 33 6.51 -4.06 0.70
N SER A 34 7.12 -3.34 1.64
CA SER A 34 8.21 -3.89 2.46
C SER A 34 7.79 -5.09 3.32
N ARG A 35 6.49 -5.21 3.63
CA ARG A 35 5.92 -6.29 4.45
C ARG A 35 5.40 -7.46 3.61
N VAL A 36 5.18 -7.28 2.30
CA VAL A 36 4.56 -8.30 1.41
C VAL A 36 5.44 -9.54 1.25
N LYS A 37 6.77 -9.39 1.13
CA LYS A 37 7.69 -10.51 0.87
C LYS A 37 8.54 -10.94 2.06
N CYS A 38 8.32 -10.42 3.27
CA CYS A 38 9.16 -10.76 4.41
C CYS A 38 9.15 -12.28 4.63
N PRO A 39 10.28 -12.99 4.43
CA PRO A 39 10.35 -14.42 4.71
C PRO A 39 10.14 -14.58 6.21
N TRP A 40 9.19 -15.42 6.61
CA TRP A 40 8.94 -15.75 8.02
C TRP A 40 10.22 -16.08 8.80
N ALA A 41 11.27 -16.58 8.13
CA ALA A 41 12.59 -16.86 8.70
C ALA A 41 13.34 -15.62 9.22
N ALA A 42 13.17 -14.44 8.61
CA ALA A 42 13.78 -13.19 9.08
C ALA A 42 13.02 -12.58 10.28
N ALA A 43 11.70 -12.79 10.35
CA ALA A 43 10.87 -12.34 11.47
C ALA A 43 11.14 -13.14 12.77
N ILE A 44 11.72 -14.35 12.69
CA ILE A 44 12.14 -15.13 13.87
C ILE A 44 13.18 -14.37 14.70
N ALA A 45 14.04 -13.55 14.08
CA ALA A 45 15.02 -12.74 14.81
C ALA A 45 14.37 -11.63 15.69
N TYR A 46 13.15 -11.21 15.38
CA TYR A 46 12.38 -10.22 16.15
C TYR A 46 11.25 -10.83 16.99
N HIS A 47 11.12 -12.16 16.99
CA HIS A 47 9.99 -12.88 17.58
C HIS A 47 9.94 -12.85 19.12
N GLN A 48 10.99 -12.34 19.78
CA GLN A 48 11.01 -12.29 21.25
C GLN A 48 10.16 -11.14 21.83
N VAL A 49 9.85 -10.10 21.06
CA VAL A 49 9.05 -8.95 21.54
C VAL A 49 7.56 -9.06 21.19
N ILE A 50 7.21 -9.66 20.05
CA ILE A 50 5.81 -9.73 19.58
C ILE A 50 4.96 -10.76 20.35
N ARG A 51 5.58 -11.74 21.02
CA ARG A 51 4.88 -12.70 21.89
C ARG A 51 4.18 -12.07 23.12
N LEU A 52 4.47 -10.82 23.47
CA LEU A 52 3.83 -10.14 24.60
C LEU A 52 2.49 -9.47 24.25
N LEU A 53 2.19 -9.31 22.96
CA LEU A 53 0.87 -8.88 22.50
C LEU A 53 0.08 -10.13 22.11
N ASP A 54 -0.47 -10.77 23.13
CA ASP A 54 -1.26 -12.00 23.08
C ASP A 54 -2.60 -11.74 22.34
N TYR A 55 -2.54 -11.51 21.02
CA TYR A 55 -3.70 -11.50 20.15
C TYR A 55 -3.87 -12.93 19.60
N PRO A 56 -4.94 -13.65 19.98
CA PRO A 56 -5.11 -15.04 19.60
C PRO A 56 -5.55 -15.11 18.13
N SER A 57 -4.59 -15.08 17.20
CA SER A 57 -4.87 -15.45 15.81
C SER A 57 -4.54 -16.93 15.63
N SER A 58 -5.59 -17.68 15.35
CA SER A 58 -5.65 -19.12 15.10
C SER A 58 -4.68 -19.59 14.00
N GLY A 59 -3.69 -20.41 14.38
CA GLY A 59 -3.00 -21.37 13.48
C GLY A 59 -1.94 -20.79 12.51
N PRO A 60 -1.16 -21.65 11.84
CA PRO A 60 -0.07 -21.28 10.93
C PRO A 60 -0.60 -20.80 9.57
N ASN A 61 -1.52 -19.84 9.59
CA ASN A 61 -2.03 -19.22 8.38
C ASN A 61 -1.11 -18.07 7.99
N LYS A 62 -0.39 -18.25 6.88
CA LYS A 62 0.46 -17.23 6.25
C LYS A 62 -0.42 -16.03 5.91
N GLU A 63 -0.41 -14.98 6.73
CA GLU A 63 -1.10 -13.73 6.42
C GLU A 63 -0.45 -13.10 5.17
N ARG A 64 -0.99 -13.45 3.99
CA ARG A 64 -0.56 -12.93 2.70
C ARG A 64 -1.26 -11.58 2.50
N LEU A 65 -0.48 -10.50 2.58
CA LEU A 65 -0.98 -9.17 2.30
C LEU A 65 -1.06 -8.95 0.78
N GLY A 66 -2.26 -8.64 0.30
CA GLY A 66 -2.49 -8.17 -1.07
C GLY A 66 -2.76 -6.67 -1.06
N ILE A 67 -2.29 -5.95 -2.08
CA ILE A 67 -2.50 -4.51 -2.25
C ILE A 67 -3.02 -4.19 -3.65
N MET A 68 -3.95 -3.24 -3.72
CA MET A 68 -4.38 -2.61 -4.96
C MET A 68 -3.88 -1.17 -5.04
N VAL A 69 -3.13 -0.85 -6.09
CA VAL A 69 -2.72 0.52 -6.42
C VAL A 69 -3.76 1.13 -7.34
N ALA A 70 -4.74 1.84 -6.75
CA ALA A 70 -5.81 2.50 -7.48
C ALA A 70 -5.44 3.96 -7.79
N SER A 71 -4.77 4.20 -8.92
CA SER A 71 -4.29 5.54 -9.28
C SER A 71 -4.20 5.75 -10.80
N HIS A 72 -4.61 6.94 -11.24
CA HIS A 72 -4.39 7.44 -12.60
C HIS A 72 -3.12 8.30 -12.72
N ASN A 73 -2.40 8.51 -11.62
CA ASN A 73 -1.16 9.27 -11.64
C ASN A 73 -0.04 8.36 -12.15
N GLU A 74 0.47 8.64 -13.35
CA GLU A 74 1.49 7.84 -14.02
C GLU A 74 2.77 7.69 -13.16
N ASP A 75 3.22 8.77 -12.52
CA ASP A 75 4.41 8.74 -11.67
C ASP A 75 4.23 7.82 -10.46
N THR A 76 3.02 7.79 -9.87
CA THR A 76 2.69 6.89 -8.76
C THR A 76 2.63 5.43 -9.20
N VAL A 77 2.09 5.18 -10.40
CA VAL A 77 2.07 3.84 -11.00
C VAL A 77 3.50 3.36 -11.27
N ARG A 78 4.34 4.20 -11.89
CA ARG A 78 5.76 3.91 -12.12
C ARG A 78 6.51 3.67 -10.81
N TYR A 79 6.25 4.47 -9.79
CA TYR A 79 6.84 4.30 -8.46
C TYR A 79 6.45 2.96 -7.80
N ALA A 80 5.19 2.55 -7.92
CA ALA A 80 4.75 1.23 -7.44
C ALA A 80 5.47 0.07 -8.14
N ILE A 81 5.58 0.12 -9.47
CA ILE A 81 6.31 -0.87 -10.26
C ILE A 81 7.80 -0.90 -9.85
N GLN A 82 8.38 0.26 -9.58
CA GLN A 82 9.76 0.35 -9.10
C GLN A 82 9.93 -0.31 -7.73
N LEU A 83 9.04 -0.05 -6.77
CA LEU A 83 9.06 -0.71 -5.47
C LEU A 83 8.85 -2.23 -5.58
N MET A 84 7.98 -2.69 -6.48
CA MET A 84 7.83 -4.13 -6.75
C MET A 84 9.15 -4.74 -7.19
N LYS A 85 9.89 -4.11 -8.11
CA LYS A 85 11.22 -4.57 -8.55
C LYS A 85 12.23 -4.57 -7.40
N GLU A 86 12.26 -3.52 -6.59
CA GLU A 86 13.17 -3.40 -5.44
C GLU A 86 12.93 -4.50 -4.39
N HIS A 87 11.68 -4.92 -4.21
CA HIS A 87 11.30 -5.98 -3.27
C HIS A 87 11.20 -7.38 -3.92
N ASP A 88 11.69 -7.54 -5.15
CA ASP A 88 11.60 -8.79 -5.96
C ASP A 88 10.16 -9.32 -6.10
N ILE A 89 9.13 -8.47 -6.01
CA ILE A 89 7.73 -8.88 -6.17
C ILE A 89 7.44 -9.06 -7.66
N LYS A 90 7.10 -10.29 -8.04
CA LYS A 90 6.84 -10.66 -9.43
C LYS A 90 5.34 -10.63 -9.72
N PRO A 91 4.91 -10.35 -10.96
CA PRO A 91 3.49 -10.39 -11.33
C PRO A 91 2.81 -11.73 -11.00
N GLU A 92 3.55 -12.84 -11.08
CA GLU A 92 3.04 -14.18 -10.78
C GLU A 92 2.77 -14.40 -9.29
N ASP A 93 3.34 -13.57 -8.41
CA ASP A 93 3.07 -13.62 -6.97
C ASP A 93 1.62 -13.20 -6.66
N LYS A 94 0.96 -12.46 -7.57
CA LYS A 94 -0.44 -12.01 -7.48
C LYS A 94 -0.78 -11.30 -6.16
N VAL A 95 0.19 -10.57 -5.60
CA VAL A 95 0.06 -9.78 -4.36
C VAL A 95 -0.13 -8.28 -4.60
N VAL A 96 0.16 -7.80 -5.81
CA VAL A 96 -0.08 -6.41 -6.21
C VAL A 96 -0.99 -6.39 -7.44
N CYS A 97 -2.05 -5.59 -7.41
CA CYS A 97 -2.87 -5.29 -8.58
C CYS A 97 -2.98 -3.78 -8.80
N PHE A 98 -3.26 -3.36 -10.03
CA PHE A 98 -3.48 -1.96 -10.39
C PHE A 98 -4.96 -1.76 -10.72
N GLY A 99 -5.52 -0.65 -10.23
CA GLY A 99 -6.92 -0.29 -10.43
C GLY A 99 -7.06 1.07 -11.11
N GLN A 100 -7.85 1.14 -12.18
CA GLN A 100 -8.18 2.37 -12.89
C GLN A 100 -9.68 2.40 -13.21
N LEU A 101 -10.25 3.60 -13.30
CA LEU A 101 -11.64 3.80 -13.74
C LEU A 101 -11.76 3.49 -15.24
N LEU A 102 -12.84 2.79 -15.62
CA LEU A 102 -13.10 2.37 -16.99
C LEU A 102 -13.21 3.59 -17.93
N GLY A 103 -12.45 3.57 -19.03
CA GLY A 103 -12.44 4.63 -20.03
C GLY A 103 -11.63 5.88 -19.65
N MET A 104 -10.84 5.81 -18.57
CA MET A 104 -9.96 6.89 -18.15
C MET A 104 -8.50 6.47 -18.23
N CYS A 105 -7.67 7.35 -18.81
CA CYS A 105 -6.22 7.18 -18.91
C CYS A 105 -5.79 5.84 -19.54
N ASP A 106 -6.47 5.41 -20.60
CA ASP A 106 -6.20 4.13 -21.30
C ASP A 106 -4.72 3.93 -21.71
N HIS A 107 -4.00 5.02 -21.98
CA HIS A 107 -2.56 4.99 -22.28
C HIS A 107 -1.70 4.55 -21.08
N ILE A 108 -2.20 4.69 -19.85
CA ILE A 108 -1.62 4.14 -18.62
C ILE A 108 -2.17 2.73 -18.36
N THR A 109 -3.48 2.50 -18.60
CA THR A 109 -4.13 1.21 -18.36
C THR A 109 -3.57 0.07 -19.20
N PHE A 110 -3.46 0.26 -20.52
CA PHE A 110 -3.09 -0.81 -21.45
C PHE A 110 -1.67 -1.39 -21.27
N PRO A 111 -0.63 -0.63 -20.89
CA PRO A 111 0.71 -1.19 -20.67
C PRO A 111 0.91 -1.86 -19.29
N LEU A 112 -0.09 -1.86 -18.40
CA LEU A 112 0.00 -2.45 -17.05
C LEU A 112 -0.09 -3.98 -17.01
#